data_AF-A0A261Q9D5-F1
#
_entry.id   AF-A0A261Q9D5-F1
#
_cell.length_a   1.000
_cell.length_b   1.000
_cell.length_c   1.000
_cell.angle_alpha   90.00
_cell.angle_beta   90.00
_cell.angle_gamma   90.00
#
_symmetry.space_group_name_H-M   'P 1'
#
loop_
_entity.id
_entity.type
_entity.pdbx_description
1 polymer ?
#
loop_
_entity_poly.entity_id
_entity_poly.type
_entity_poly.pdbx_seq_one_letter_code
_entity_poly.pdbx_strand_id
1 'polypeptide(L)'
;MAQSFSFDTHPLVILEDDEDDRHIYENLLREIAPHLQLRFFISGEDLLAALQSKSLQPFLIISEVHLSGMTGMELRKKLDEDQSIRTKAIPFVFFSHPIFKRELEEAYHLTIQGFFEKSPDLAEFGRQLDSVVRYWSDCKHPNRSDIES
;
A
#
# COMPACT_ATOMS: atom_id res chain seq x y z
N MET A 1 -26.94 10.20 -1.64
CA MET A 1 -26.20 10.46 -0.38
C MET A 1 -24.79 9.97 -0.60
N ALA A 2 -23.79 10.85 -0.54
CA ALA A 2 -22.39 10.42 -0.64
C ALA A 2 -22.11 9.53 0.57
N GLN A 3 -21.67 8.30 0.34
CA GLN A 3 -21.28 7.42 1.43
C GLN A 3 -20.11 8.07 2.16
N SER A 4 -20.20 8.13 3.48
CA SER A 4 -19.11 8.57 4.34
C SER A 4 -17.89 7.68 4.10
N PHE A 5 -16.70 8.25 4.02
CA PHE A 5 -15.44 7.50 4.02
C PHE A 5 -15.42 6.59 5.24
N SER A 6 -15.52 5.29 4.99
CA SER A 6 -15.27 4.25 5.98
C SER A 6 -14.09 3.42 5.49
N PHE A 7 -13.18 3.09 6.40
CA PHE A 7 -12.15 2.09 6.18
C PHE A 7 -12.75 0.72 5.80
N ASP A 8 -14.04 0.49 6.05
CA ASP A 8 -14.78 -0.69 5.58
C ASP A 8 -14.94 -0.76 4.05
N THR A 9 -14.73 0.35 3.35
CA THR A 9 -14.88 0.45 1.88
C THR A 9 -13.56 0.84 1.19
N HIS A 10 -12.54 1.22 1.97
CA HIS A 10 -11.22 1.65 1.50
C HIS A 10 -10.14 0.87 2.26
N PRO A 11 -9.82 -0.35 1.83
CA PRO A 11 -8.92 -1.23 2.57
C PRO A 11 -7.47 -0.72 2.53
N LEU A 12 -6.67 -1.16 3.50
CA LEU A 12 -5.22 -1.21 3.35
C LEU A 12 -4.87 -2.39 2.45
N VAL A 13 -4.29 -2.09 1.30
CA VAL A 13 -3.85 -3.10 0.34
C VAL A 13 -2.38 -3.44 0.60
N ILE A 14 -2.09 -4.73 0.66
CA ILE A 14 -0.73 -5.25 0.84
C ILE A 14 -0.43 -6.20 -0.31
N LEU A 15 0.63 -5.91 -1.07
CA LEU A 15 1.14 -6.79 -2.12
C LEU A 15 2.38 -7.51 -1.60
N GLU A 16 2.22 -8.80 -1.32
CA GLU A 16 3.22 -9.66 -0.68
C GLU A 16 2.97 -11.12 -1.08
N ASP A 17 3.90 -11.75 -1.80
CA ASP A 17 3.74 -13.13 -2.27
C ASP A 17 4.25 -14.19 -1.26
N ASP A 18 5.04 -13.78 -0.27
CA ASP A 18 5.44 -14.65 0.84
C ASP A 18 4.32 -14.84 1.89
N GLU A 19 4.05 -16.09 2.26
CA GLU A 19 2.97 -16.41 3.19
C GLU A 19 3.29 -16.05 4.64
N ASP A 20 4.53 -16.21 5.07
CA ASP A 20 4.93 -15.93 6.45
C ASP A 20 4.92 -14.42 6.71
N ASP A 21 5.41 -13.62 5.77
CA ASP A 21 5.36 -12.17 5.83
C ASP A 21 3.90 -11.66 5.88
N ARG A 22 2.99 -12.24 5.09
CA ARG A 22 1.55 -11.89 5.18
C ARG A 22 0.98 -12.14 6.57
N HIS A 23 1.32 -13.26 7.21
CA HIS A 23 0.89 -13.53 8.58
C HIS A 23 1.46 -12.52 9.58
N ILE A 24 2.73 -12.10 9.41
CA ILE A 24 3.34 -11.07 10.24
C ILE A 24 2.60 -9.74 10.09
N TYR A 25 2.37 -9.29 8.85
CA TYR A 25 1.59 -8.08 8.56
C TYR A 25 0.20 -8.14 9.21
N GLU A 26 -0.53 -9.24 9.04
CA GLU A 26 -1.87 -9.40 9.59
C GLU A 26 -1.88 -9.28 11.12
N ASN A 27 -0.94 -9.95 11.79
CA ASN A 27 -0.83 -9.90 13.25
C ASN A 27 -0.53 -8.49 13.76
N LEU A 28 0.49 -7.82 13.20
CA LEU A 28 0.89 -6.48 13.61
C LEU A 28 -0.21 -5.45 13.32
N LEU A 29 -0.82 -5.49 12.13
CA LEU A 29 -1.83 -4.51 11.73
C LEU A 29 -3.16 -4.70 12.45
N ARG A 30 -3.50 -5.93 12.87
CA ARG A 30 -4.66 -6.19 13.72
C ARG A 30 -4.54 -5.50 15.09
N GLU A 31 -3.32 -5.38 15.62
CA GLU A 31 -3.06 -4.65 16.87
C GLU A 31 -3.04 -3.13 16.65
N ILE A 32 -2.40 -2.67 15.57
CA ILE A 32 -2.21 -1.24 15.26
C ILE A 32 -3.52 -0.57 14.84
N ALA A 33 -4.28 -1.22 13.95
CA ALA A 33 -5.47 -0.66 13.31
C ALA A 33 -6.55 -1.74 13.12
N PRO A 34 -7.17 -2.23 14.21
CA PRO A 34 -8.15 -3.33 14.17
C PRO A 34 -9.39 -3.05 13.32
N HIS A 35 -9.66 -1.78 13.02
CA HIS A 35 -10.81 -1.35 12.20
C HIS A 35 -10.48 -1.23 10.70
N LEU A 36 -9.20 -1.33 10.33
CA LEU A 36 -8.77 -1.21 8.94
C LEU A 36 -8.91 -2.57 8.25
N GLN A 37 -9.73 -2.63 7.20
CA GLN A 37 -9.81 -3.85 6.40
C GLN A 37 -8.51 -4.06 5.65
N LEU A 38 -7.90 -5.24 5.86
CA LEU A 38 -6.70 -5.65 5.15
C LEU A 38 -7.09 -6.43 3.90
N ARG A 39 -6.47 -6.13 2.77
CA ARG A 39 -6.65 -6.89 1.53
C ARG A 39 -5.29 -7.23 0.93
N PHE A 40 -4.96 -8.51 0.98
CA PHE A 40 -3.72 -9.04 0.41
C PHE A 40 -3.86 -9.36 -1.08
N PHE A 41 -2.78 -9.12 -1.82
CA PHE A 41 -2.56 -9.59 -3.17
C PHE A 41 -1.18 -10.26 -3.21
N ILE A 42 -1.04 -11.30 -4.03
CA ILE A 42 0.22 -12.04 -4.22
C ILE A 42 0.80 -11.84 -5.63
N SER A 43 0.11 -11.08 -6.48
CA SER A 43 0.49 -10.81 -7.86
C SER A 43 0.21 -9.35 -8.19
N GLY A 44 1.20 -8.69 -8.81
CA GLY A 44 1.06 -7.32 -9.30
C GLY A 44 0.01 -7.21 -10.40
N GLU A 45 -0.16 -8.23 -11.24
CA GLU A 45 -1.18 -8.32 -12.29
C GLU A 45 -2.60 -8.28 -11.69
N ASP A 46 -2.85 -9.10 -10.67
CA ASP A 46 -4.16 -9.15 -10.01
C ASP A 46 -4.49 -7.83 -9.31
N LEU A 47 -3.49 -7.22 -8.66
CA LEU A 47 -3.67 -5.91 -8.04
C LEU A 47 -3.92 -4.83 -9.09
N LEU A 48 -3.17 -4.80 -10.18
CA LEU A 48 -3.37 -3.85 -11.28
C LEU A 48 -4.79 -3.98 -11.86
N ALA A 49 -5.23 -5.20 -12.18
CA ALA A 49 -6.58 -5.45 -12.69
C ALA A 49 -7.67 -5.01 -11.69
N ALA A 50 -7.46 -5.28 -10.40
CA ALA A 50 -8.37 -4.83 -9.35
C ALA A 50 -8.42 -3.30 -9.22
N LEU A 51 -7.28 -2.61 -9.36
CA LEU A 51 -7.20 -1.15 -9.33
C LEU A 51 -7.78 -0.49 -10.58
N GLN A 52 -7.76 -1.16 -11.74
CA GLN A 52 -8.44 -0.68 -12.95
C GLN A 52 -9.96 -0.79 -12.83
N SER A 53 -10.47 -1.70 -11.98
CA SER A 53 -11.88 -1.71 -11.61
C SER A 53 -12.26 -0.46 -10.80
N LYS A 54 -13.52 -0.01 -10.97
CA LYS A 54 -14.10 1.06 -10.15
C LYS A 54 -14.37 0.64 -8.69
N SER A 55 -14.29 -0.66 -8.39
CA SER A 55 -14.65 -1.20 -7.07
C SER A 55 -13.55 -1.13 -6.03
N LEU A 56 -12.27 -1.02 -6.43
CA LEU A 56 -11.16 -0.93 -5.48
C LEU A 56 -10.65 0.50 -5.39
N GLN A 57 -10.76 1.07 -4.19
CA GLN A 57 -10.21 2.37 -3.82
C GLN A 57 -9.47 2.21 -2.49
N PRO A 58 -8.19 1.82 -2.52
CA PRO A 58 -7.43 1.59 -1.30
C PRO A 58 -7.25 2.88 -0.51
N PHE A 59 -7.17 2.74 0.81
CA PHE A 59 -6.68 3.77 1.72
C PHE A 59 -5.18 4.04 1.49
N LEU A 60 -4.41 2.96 1.33
CA LEU A 60 -2.97 2.93 1.13
C LEU A 60 -2.61 1.60 0.47
N ILE A 61 -1.56 1.60 -0.35
CA ILE A 61 -0.90 0.40 -0.85
C ILE A 61 0.48 0.27 -0.21
N ILE A 62 0.74 -0.86 0.43
CA ILE A 62 2.08 -1.32 0.83
C ILE A 62 2.48 -2.41 -0.16
N SER A 63 3.64 -2.26 -0.79
CA SER A 63 4.13 -3.22 -1.79
C SER A 63 5.50 -3.75 -1.40
N GLU A 64 5.68 -5.06 -1.51
CA GLU A 64 6.99 -5.67 -1.70
C GLU A 64 7.52 -5.32 -3.09
N VAL A 65 8.84 -5.21 -3.23
CA VAL A 65 9.56 -4.97 -4.47
C VAL A 65 9.87 -6.30 -5.15
N HIS A 66 10.40 -7.26 -4.40
CA HIS A 66 10.89 -8.55 -4.90
C HIS A 66 9.77 -9.59 -4.91
N LEU A 67 8.92 -9.53 -5.93
CA LEU A 67 7.82 -10.47 -6.11
C LEU A 67 8.12 -11.45 -7.25
N SER A 68 7.47 -12.60 -7.21
CA SER A 68 7.37 -13.50 -8.36
C SER A 68 6.48 -12.89 -9.46
N GLY A 69 6.99 -12.86 -10.69
CA GLY A 69 6.28 -12.24 -11.82
C GLY A 69 6.52 -10.73 -11.91
N MET A 70 5.45 -9.93 -11.94
CA MET A 70 5.56 -8.46 -11.94
C MET A 70 6.10 -7.95 -10.61
N THR A 71 7.26 -7.30 -10.67
CA THR A 71 7.86 -6.66 -9.49
C THR A 71 7.02 -5.47 -9.00
N GLY A 72 7.16 -5.12 -7.72
CA GLY A 72 6.48 -3.94 -7.17
C GLY A 72 6.85 -2.64 -7.90
N MET A 73 8.09 -2.56 -8.39
CA MET A 73 8.60 -1.44 -9.19
C MET A 73 7.94 -1.34 -10.56
N GLU A 74 7.76 -2.47 -11.25
CA GLU A 74 7.03 -2.52 -12.53
C GLU A 74 5.56 -2.20 -12.34
N LEU A 75 4.94 -2.71 -11.28
CA LEU A 75 3.56 -2.35 -10.92
C LEU A 75 3.46 -0.84 -10.75
N ARG A 76 4.32 -0.22 -9.94
CA ARG A 76 4.26 1.22 -9.68
C ARG A 76 4.37 2.05 -10.98
N LYS A 77 5.26 1.66 -11.90
CA LYS A 77 5.38 2.30 -13.22
C LYS A 77 4.06 2.22 -14.00
N LYS A 78 3.43 1.04 -14.04
CA LYS A 78 2.13 0.86 -14.71
C LYS A 78 1.02 1.67 -14.07
N LEU A 79 0.98 1.77 -12.74
CA LEU A 79 0.01 2.61 -12.02
C LEU A 79 0.20 4.10 -12.35
N ASP A 80 1.45 4.56 -12.51
CA ASP A 80 1.77 5.95 -12.89
C ASP A 80 1.47 6.25 -14.37
N GLU A 81 1.44 5.24 -15.24
CA GLU A 81 1.05 5.38 -16.64
C GLU A 81 -0.48 5.36 -16.85
N ASP A 82 -1.22 4.72 -15.94
CA ASP A 82 -2.68 4.64 -16.00
C ASP A 82 -3.36 5.88 -15.41
N GLN A 83 -3.85 6.76 -16.28
CA GLN A 83 -4.51 8.01 -15.88
C GLN A 83 -5.75 7.76 -14.99
N SER A 84 -6.49 6.68 -15.22
CA SER A 84 -7.69 6.38 -14.43
C SER A 84 -7.35 6.04 -12.99
N ILE A 85 -6.25 5.30 -12.78
CA ILE A 85 -5.74 4.98 -11.45
C ILE A 85 -5.12 6.21 -10.80
N ARG A 86 -4.34 7.00 -11.54
CA ARG A 86 -3.71 8.22 -11.01
C ARG A 86 -4.70 9.22 -10.43
N THR A 87 -5.86 9.37 -11.05
CA THR A 87 -6.92 10.25 -10.53
C THR A 87 -7.47 9.81 -9.17
N LYS A 88 -7.26 8.54 -8.77
CA LYS A 88 -7.63 8.04 -7.44
C LYS A 88 -6.70 8.50 -6.33
N ALA A 89 -5.52 9.06 -6.67
CA ALA A 89 -4.53 9.62 -5.75
C ALA A 89 -4.03 8.68 -4.62
N ILE A 90 -4.07 7.36 -4.86
CA ILE A 90 -3.81 6.34 -3.84
C ILE A 90 -2.36 6.44 -3.35
N PRO A 91 -2.13 6.60 -2.03
CA PRO A 91 -0.80 6.52 -1.45
C PRO A 91 -0.16 5.15 -1.67
N PHE A 92 1.15 5.13 -1.89
CA PHE A 92 1.90 3.92 -2.17
C PHE A 92 3.28 3.99 -1.53
N VAL A 93 3.61 2.97 -0.75
CA VAL A 93 4.92 2.82 -0.11
C VAL A 93 5.49 1.44 -0.40
N PHE A 94 6.82 1.36 -0.49
CA PHE A 94 7.52 0.08 -0.53
C PHE A 94 7.93 -0.36 0.86
N PHE A 95 7.77 -1.64 1.15
CA PHE A 95 8.40 -2.34 2.26
C PHE A 95 9.12 -3.55 1.67
N SER A 96 10.44 -3.60 1.77
CA SER A 96 11.24 -4.68 1.17
C SER A 96 12.45 -5.03 2.03
N HIS A 97 12.96 -6.24 1.90
CA HIS A 97 14.25 -6.62 2.45
C HIS A 97 14.91 -7.74 1.62
N PRO A 98 16.23 -7.64 1.34
CA PRO A 98 17.11 -6.49 1.58
C PRO A 98 16.90 -5.38 0.55
N ILE A 99 17.21 -4.12 0.91
CA ILE A 99 17.20 -3.03 -0.07
C ILE A 99 18.57 -2.86 -0.72
N PHE A 100 18.61 -2.89 -2.06
CA PHE A 100 19.82 -2.51 -2.79
C PHE A 100 19.81 -1.03 -3.17
N LYS A 101 20.96 -0.36 -3.08
CA LYS A 101 21.10 1.08 -3.38
C LYS A 101 20.52 1.48 -4.74
N ARG A 102 20.74 0.66 -5.77
CA ARG A 102 20.22 0.91 -7.12
C ARG A 102 18.70 0.90 -7.16
N GLU A 103 18.06 -0.01 -6.42
CA GLU A 103 16.60 -0.09 -6.35
C GLU A 103 16.02 1.10 -5.61
N LEU A 104 16.68 1.52 -4.53
CA LEU A 104 16.30 2.73 -3.80
C LEU A 104 16.36 3.96 -4.72
N GLU A 105 17.45 4.13 -5.46
CA GLU A 105 17.59 5.21 -6.45
C GLU A 105 16.52 5.13 -7.55
N GLU A 106 16.26 3.94 -8.09
CA GLU A 106 15.22 3.74 -9.10
C GLU A 106 13.82 4.04 -8.57
N ALA A 107 13.53 3.62 -7.34
CA ALA A 107 12.24 3.82 -6.69
C ALA A 107 11.95 5.29 -6.45
N TYR A 108 12.97 6.09 -6.11
CA TYR A 108 12.82 7.55 -5.96
C TYR A 108 12.71 8.31 -7.30
N HIS A 109 12.98 7.67 -8.44
CA HIS A 109 12.58 8.23 -9.73
C HIS A 109 11.09 7.99 -10.03
N LEU A 110 10.44 7.09 -9.30
CA LEU A 110 8.99 6.88 -9.32
C LEU A 110 8.31 7.79 -8.30
N THR A 111 7.01 8.01 -8.46
CA THR A 111 6.24 8.91 -7.59
C THR A 111 5.83 8.22 -6.28
N ILE A 112 6.77 7.58 -5.57
CA ILE A 112 6.50 6.90 -4.30
C ILE A 112 6.48 7.86 -3.12
N GLN A 113 5.78 7.48 -2.04
CA GLN A 113 5.70 8.29 -0.83
C GLN A 113 6.62 7.78 0.30
N GLY A 114 7.25 6.63 0.11
CA GLY A 114 8.20 6.06 1.06
C GLY A 114 8.75 4.72 0.61
N PHE A 115 9.96 4.43 1.06
CA PHE A 115 10.63 3.14 0.90
C PHE A 115 11.22 2.76 2.25
N PHE A 116 10.69 1.68 2.83
CA PHE A 116 11.06 1.16 4.13
C PHE A 116 11.80 -0.17 3.95
N GLU A 117 12.93 -0.31 4.63
CA GLU A 117 13.55 -1.62 4.80
C GLU A 117 12.78 -2.37 5.89
N LYS A 118 12.23 -3.55 5.57
CA LYS A 118 11.54 -4.39 6.55
C LYS A 118 12.52 -4.76 7.65
N SER A 119 12.23 -4.35 8.88
CA SER A 119 13.06 -4.73 10.03
C SER A 119 12.90 -6.21 10.34
N PRO A 120 13.99 -6.97 10.57
CA PRO A 120 13.90 -8.34 11.08
C PRO A 120 13.45 -8.40 12.55
N ASP A 121 13.54 -7.29 13.29
CA ASP A 121 12.94 -7.14 14.61
C ASP A 121 11.46 -6.77 14.47
N LEU A 122 10.58 -7.66 14.93
CA LEU A 122 9.13 -7.52 14.83
C LEU A 122 8.60 -6.26 15.53
N ALA A 123 9.22 -5.85 16.65
CA ALA A 123 8.77 -4.67 17.37
C ALA A 123 9.08 -3.39 16.58
N GLU A 124 10.25 -3.30 15.94
CA GLU A 124 10.58 -2.21 15.02
C GLU A 124 9.72 -2.26 13.76
N PHE A 125 9.48 -3.45 13.19
CA PHE A 125 8.59 -3.56 12.03
C PHE A 125 7.17 -3.05 12.36
N GLY A 126 6.63 -3.43 13.52
CA GLY A 126 5.37 -2.87 14.03
C GLY A 126 5.40 -1.35 14.17
N ARG A 127 6.51 -0.76 14.65
CA ARG A 127 6.67 0.71 14.73
C ARG A 127 6.70 1.38 13.35
N GLN A 128 7.35 0.77 12.37
CA GLN A 128 7.37 1.26 10.99
C GLN A 128 5.95 1.28 10.41
N LEU A 129 5.19 0.20 10.60
CA LEU A 129 3.80 0.10 10.15
C LEU A 129 2.87 1.08 10.85
N ASP A 130 2.97 1.21 12.18
CA ASP A 130 2.18 2.18 12.96
C ASP A 130 2.42 3.61 12.49
N SER A 131 3.69 3.98 12.24
CA SER A 131 4.04 5.30 11.73
C SER A 131 3.40 5.61 10.38
N VAL A 132 3.43 4.63 9.47
CA VAL A 132 2.82 4.72 8.14
C VAL A 132 1.31 4.85 8.27
N VAL A 133 0.65 3.92 8.96
CA VAL A 133 -0.81 3.91 9.08
C VAL A 133 -1.34 5.17 9.75
N ARG A 134 -0.69 5.65 10.82
CA ARG A 134 -1.09 6.89 11.50
C ARG A 134 -0.95 8.11 10.60
N TYR A 135 0.18 8.25 9.90
CA TYR A 135 0.42 9.40 9.02
C TYR A 135 -0.70 9.54 7.98
N TRP A 136 -1.07 8.45 7.30
CA TRP A 136 -2.14 8.50 6.30
C TRP A 136 -3.54 8.58 6.89
N SER A 137 -3.75 8.07 8.10
CA SER A 137 -5.03 8.22 8.81
C SER A 137 -5.32 9.70 9.14
N ASP A 138 -4.27 10.46 9.47
CA ASP A 138 -4.35 11.89 9.79
C ASP A 138 -4.41 12.77 8.54
N CYS A 139 -3.97 12.26 7.38
CA CYS A 139 -4.00 12.99 6.12
C CYS A 139 -5.40 13.12 5.52
N LYS A 140 -5.66 14.26 4.89
CA LYS A 140 -6.83 14.47 4.04
C LYS A 140 -6.55 13.87 2.67
N HIS A 141 -7.44 13.02 2.19
CA HIS A 141 -7.34 12.34 0.90
C HIS A 141 -8.52 12.74 0.02
N PRO A 142 -8.35 12.97 -1.30
CA PRO A 142 -9.43 13.43 -2.19
C PRO A 142 -10.68 12.56 -2.20
N ASN A 143 -10.54 11.26 -1.92
CA ASN A 143 -11.66 10.33 -1.83
C ASN A 143 -12.35 10.34 -0.45
N ARG A 144 -11.91 11.17 0.51
CA ARG A 144 -12.61 11.29 1.80
C ARG A 144 -13.83 12.19 1.64
N SER A 145 -14.95 11.71 2.17
CA SER A 145 -16.25 12.39 2.14
C SER A 145 -16.35 13.58 3.10
N ASP A 146 -15.34 13.81 3.94
CA ASP A 146 -15.29 14.87 4.95
C ASP A 146 -14.73 16.19 4.39
N ILE A 147 -14.52 16.26 3.08
CA ILE A 147 -14.17 17.46 2.34
C ILE A 147 -15.37 17.80 1.46
N GLU A 148 -16.16 18.79 1.88
CA GLU A 148 -17.24 19.34 1.06
C GLU A 148 -16.65 20.05 -0.17
N SER A 149 -17.36 19.95 -1.29
CA SER A 149 -17.01 20.54 -2.59
C SER A 149 -17.07 22.07 -2.58
#